data_AF-Q9AAD4-F1
#
_entry.id   AF-Q9AAD4-F1
#
_cell.length_a   1.000
_cell.length_b   1.000
_cell.length_c   1.000
_cell.angle_alpha   90.00
_cell.angle_beta   90.00
_cell.angle_gamma   90.00
#
_symmetry.space_group_name_H-M   'P 1'
#
loop_
_entity.id
_entity.type
_entity.pdbx_description
1 polymer ?
#
loop_
_entity_poly.entity_id
_entity_poly.type
_entity_poly.pdbx_seq_one_letter_code
_entity_poly.pdbx_strand_id
1 'polypeptide(L)' 'MTLPSGQMKALRNLSRKRSGEDVDWINISDARALTDLGLAERGRAGWMITDMGVDLVQRLDQARD' A
#
# COMPACT_ATOMS: atom_id res chain seq x y z
N MET A 1 8.07 -13.17 -1.32
CA MET A 1 6.60 -13.04 -1.20
C MET A 1 6.11 -12.20 -2.36
N THR A 2 5.05 -12.61 -3.04
CA THR A 2 4.47 -11.88 -4.18
C THR A 2 3.09 -11.40 -3.80
N LEU A 3 2.83 -10.09 -3.89
CA LEU A 3 1.50 -9.54 -3.69
C LEU A 3 0.65 -9.74 -4.95
N PRO A 4 -0.64 -10.05 -4.82
CA PRO A 4 -1.61 -9.92 -5.91
C PRO A 4 -1.55 -8.52 -6.52
N SER A 5 -1.85 -8.41 -7.81
CA SER A 5 -1.78 -7.13 -8.53
C SER A 5 -2.64 -6.02 -7.92
N GLY A 6 -3.82 -6.35 -7.37
CA GLY A 6 -4.68 -5.43 -6.64
C GLY A 6 -4.02 -4.89 -5.36
N GLN A 7 -3.50 -5.79 -4.52
CA GLN A 7 -2.78 -5.43 -3.30
C GLN A 7 -1.51 -4.62 -3.58
N MET A 8 -0.76 -4.97 -4.63
CA MET A 8 0.39 -4.17 -5.09
C MET A 8 -0.03 -2.75 -5.48
N LYS A 9 -1.09 -2.61 -6.28
CA LYS A 9 -1.61 -1.29 -6.68
C LYS A 9 -2.08 -0.49 -5.46
N ALA A 10 -2.80 -1.12 -4.53
CA ALA A 10 -3.25 -0.49 -3.31
C ALA A 10 -2.07 -0.04 -2.42
N LEU A 11 -1.03 -0.87 -2.28
CA LEU A 11 0.16 -0.54 -1.51
C LEU A 11 0.92 0.66 -2.10
N ARG A 12 1.08 0.71 -3.43
CA ARG A 12 1.68 1.86 -4.14
C ARG A 12 0.86 3.14 -3.96
N ASN A 13 -0.47 3.03 -4.07
CA ASN A 13 -1.35 4.18 -3.83
C ASN A 13 -1.28 4.66 -2.38
N LEU A 14 -1.19 3.75 -1.39
CA LEU A 14 -1.00 4.17 0.00
C LEU A 14 0.35 4.86 0.22
N SER A 15 1.40 4.41 -0.46
CA SER A 15 2.72 5.05 -0.43
C SER A 15 2.68 6.48 -0.99
N ARG A 16 2.11 6.66 -2.19
CA ARG A 16 1.91 7.98 -2.81
C ARG A 16 1.07 8.92 -1.94
N LYS A 17 -0.04 8.40 -1.38
CA LYS A 17 -0.90 9.15 -0.46
C LYS A 17 -0.12 9.63 0.78
N ARG A 18 0.80 8.82 1.32
CA ARG A 18 1.67 9.22 2.45
C ARG A 18 2.62 10.36 2.06
N SER A 19 3.08 10.40 0.83
CA SER A 19 3.91 11.49 0.27
C SER A 19 3.13 12.77 -0.05
N GLY A 20 1.81 12.79 0.17
CA GLY A 20 0.95 13.92 -0.18
C GLY A 20 0.59 14.00 -1.67
N GLU A 21 0.85 12.94 -2.44
CA GLU A 21 0.43 12.86 -3.83
C GLU A 21 -1.07 12.50 -3.93
N ASP A 22 -1.71 13.01 -4.98
CA ASP A 22 -3.05 12.58 -5.35
C ASP A 22 -3.05 11.13 -5.80
N VAL A 23 -4.05 10.39 -5.34
CA VAL A 23 -4.23 8.97 -5.69
C VAL A 23 -5.67 8.73 -6.09
N ASP A 24 -5.87 7.97 -7.17
CA ASP A 24 -7.21 7.71 -7.71
C ASP A 24 -8.14 7.07 -6.67
N TRP A 25 -7.82 5.83 -6.31
CA TRP A 25 -8.70 4.94 -5.58
C TRP A 25 -7.87 3.87 -4.88
N ILE A 26 -8.31 3.52 -3.68
CA ILE A 26 -7.77 2.41 -2.91
C ILE A 26 -8.91 1.41 -2.71
N ASN A 27 -8.76 0.19 -3.24
CA ASN A 27 -9.77 -0.84 -3.09
C ASN A 27 -9.83 -1.29 -1.62
N ILE A 28 -11.03 -1.35 -1.06
CA ILE A 28 -11.23 -1.68 0.36
C ILE A 28 -10.78 -3.12 0.67
N SER A 29 -11.07 -4.08 -0.20
CA SER A 29 -10.67 -5.48 0.01
C SER A 29 -9.16 -5.63 0.00
N ASP A 30 -8.48 -4.96 -0.93
CA ASP A 30 -7.01 -4.95 -0.98
C ASP A 30 -6.41 -4.25 0.24
N ALA A 31 -6.95 -3.10 0.65
CA ALA A 31 -6.47 -2.36 1.82
C ALA A 31 -6.67 -3.14 3.14
N ARG A 32 -7.77 -3.88 3.25
CA ARG A 32 -8.00 -4.80 4.37
C ARG A 32 -6.98 -5.94 4.37
N ALA A 33 -6.76 -6.59 3.23
CA ALA A 33 -5.74 -7.64 3.13
C ALA A 33 -4.34 -7.10 3.50
N LEU A 34 -3.99 -5.89 3.07
CA LEU A 34 -2.73 -5.23 3.48
C LEU A 34 -2.69 -4.93 4.99
N THR A 35 -3.83 -4.65 5.61
CA THR A 35 -3.93 -4.47 7.07
C THR A 35 -3.68 -5.79 7.80
N ASP A 36 -4.26 -6.88 7.31
CA ASP A 36 -4.05 -8.23 7.86
C ASP A 36 -2.58 -8.67 7.74
N LEU A 37 -1.86 -8.15 6.74
CA LEU A 37 -0.42 -8.36 6.55
C LEU A 37 0.47 -7.37 7.34
N GLY A 38 -0.10 -6.40 8.05
CA GLY A 38 0.64 -5.34 8.76
C GLY A 38 1.28 -4.27 7.86
N LEU A 39 0.98 -4.28 6.56
CA LEU A 39 1.53 -3.34 5.57
C LEU A 39 0.72 -2.04 5.48
N ALA A 40 -0.50 -2.03 6.02
CA ALA A 40 -1.37 -0.87 6.12
C ALA A 40 -2.09 -0.87 7.47
N GLU A 41 -2.67 0.28 7.82
CA GLU A 41 -3.52 0.44 9.00
C GLU A 41 -4.75 1.29 8.71
N ARG A 42 -5.84 1.04 9.44
CA ARG A 42 -7.08 1.81 9.35
C ARG A 42 -7.01 3.02 10.30
N GLY A 43 -6.86 4.21 9.72
CA GLY A 43 -6.91 5.49 10.44
C GLY A 43 -8.27 6.19 10.32
N ARG A 44 -8.39 7.42 10.84
CA ARG A 44 -9.62 8.22 10.72
C ARG A 44 -9.94 8.63 9.27
N ALA A 45 -8.90 8.91 8.47
CA ALA A 45 -9.01 9.38 7.08
C ALA A 45 -8.86 8.26 6.03
N GLY A 46 -9.31 7.04 6.36
CA GLY A 46 -9.19 5.86 5.51
C GLY A 46 -8.04 4.96 5.93
N TRP A 47 -7.28 4.45 4.97
CA TRP A 47 -6.08 3.63 5.20
C TRP A 47 -4.80 4.45 5.07
N MET A 48 -3.78 4.05 5.82
CA MET A 48 -2.43 4.59 5.84
C MET A 48 -1.42 3.44 5.67
N ILE A 49 -0.33 3.67 4.95
CA ILE A 49 0.74 2.67 4.82
C ILE A 49 1.59 2.65 6.09
N THR A 50 2.01 1.47 6.54
CA THR A 50 2.97 1.33 7.64
C THR A 50 4.40 1.49 7.13
N ASP A 51 5.38 1.63 8.01
CA ASP A 51 6.79 1.66 7.61
C ASP A 51 7.21 0.34 6.93
N MET A 52 6.71 -0.81 7.41
CA MET A 52 6.92 -2.10 6.75
C MET A 52 6.33 -2.13 5.33
N GLY A 53 5.17 -1.50 5.12
CA GLY A 53 4.56 -1.34 3.80
C GLY A 53 5.42 -0.50 2.87
N VAL A 54 6.03 0.59 3.38
CA VAL A 54 6.94 1.46 2.62
C VAL A 54 8.18 0.68 2.18
N ASP A 55 8.83 -0.04 3.10
CA ASP A 55 10.01 -0.83 2.78
C ASP A 55 9.71 -1.89 1.71
N LEU A 56 8.56 -2.55 1.82
CA LEU A 56 8.16 -3.57 0.86
C LEU A 56 7.91 -2.98 -0.53
N VAL A 57 7.17 -1.87 -0.63
CA VAL A 57 6.85 -1.28 -1.95
C VAL A 57 8.10 -0.76 -2.65
N GLN A 58 9.05 -0.18 -1.91
CA GLN A 58 10.33 0.26 -2.47
C GLN A 58 11.13 -0.90 -3.06
N ARG A 59 11.23 -2.04 -2.35
CA ARG A 59 11.89 -3.25 -2.86
C ARG A 59 11.21 -3.80 -4.11
N LEU A 60 9.88 -3.75 -4.16
CA LEU A 60 9.08 -4.25 -5.28
C LEU A 60 9.16 -3.34 -6.51
N ASP A 61 9.40 -2.04 -6.32
CA ASP A 61 9.64 -1.10 -7.42
C ASP A 61 11.06 -1.25 -7.97
N GLN A 62 12.07 -1.41 -7.09
CA GLN A 62 13.47 -1.65 -7.50
C GLN A 62 13.68 -2.99 -8.22
N ALA A 63 12.91 -4.03 -7.88
CA ALA A 63 13.00 -5.34 -8.55
C ALA A 63 12.36 -5.35 -9.95
N ARG A 64 11.85 -4.22 -10.41
CA ARG A 64 11.14 -4.05 -11.68
C ARG A 64 11.95 -3.27 -12.73
N ASP A 65 13.08 -2.69 -12.31
CA ASP A 65 14.12 -2.07 -13.13
C ASP A 65 15.22 -3.09 -13.49
#